data_AF-A0A6I3AG32-F1
#
_entry.id   AF-A0A6I3AG32-F1
#
_cell.length_a   1.000
_cell.length_b   1.000
_cell.length_c   1.000
_cell.angle_alpha   90.00
_cell.angle_beta   90.00
_cell.angle_gamma   90.00
#
_symmetry.space_group_name_H-M   'P 1'
#
loop_
_entity.id
_entity.type
_entity.pdbx_description
1 polymer ?
#
loop_
_entity_poly.entity_id
_entity_poly.type
_entity_poly.pdbx_seq_one_letter_code
_entity_poly.pdbx_strand_id
1 'polypeptide(L)'
;MSAKELGDFAYWNAVLARRAKVLFVPTPKVACTTIKWALASAESTLSSGISVSPEPTTDLTIHDPSVHGLGVLGLVSEDERREALTSPDWIRFCVTRSPYERIVSAWLNRVVFGMPSALSPILDEQFGSDRDYGSAFRRFVRRLEDDPAVLADLHFSAQGDVLEIDTMPYTHVLDLAGLNDFLVFLRSSGPHRERIVLGRSRNSSPRLDAERLYDSETAAIVDRVYTSDFRRFSYPARVFADVAPPYPIAPNEFSLIEMMRDRADRFSDVFCLVDQQHRQISLQRGGRYGAGQLAAAAVRRVKQIRPVR
;
A
#
# COMPACT_ATOMS: atom_id res chain seq x y z
N MET A 1 11.07 19.57 -4.79
CA MET A 1 10.91 18.90 -3.49
C MET A 1 11.46 17.48 -3.58
N SER A 2 12.27 17.09 -2.62
CA SER A 2 13.00 15.83 -2.48
C SER A 2 12.27 14.84 -1.56
N ALA A 3 12.73 13.58 -1.51
CA ALA A 3 12.16 12.56 -0.63
C ALA A 3 12.20 12.97 0.86
N LYS A 4 13.27 13.67 1.28
CA LYS A 4 13.41 14.19 2.64
C LYS A 4 12.36 15.24 3.00
N GLU A 5 11.91 16.02 2.02
CA GLU A 5 10.93 17.11 2.23
C GLU A 5 9.49 16.62 2.18
N LEU A 6 9.22 15.56 1.42
CA LEU A 6 7.88 15.01 1.19
C LEU A 6 7.60 13.70 1.93
N GLY A 7 8.58 13.16 2.65
CA GLY A 7 8.56 11.81 3.19
C GLY A 7 8.81 10.74 2.13
N ASP A 8 9.56 9.70 2.50
CA ASP A 8 9.95 8.62 1.60
C ASP A 8 8.73 7.90 1.01
N PHE A 9 7.70 7.64 1.84
CA PHE A 9 6.51 6.93 1.37
C PHE A 9 5.80 7.70 0.26
N ALA A 10 5.42 8.95 0.51
CA ALA A 10 4.65 9.73 -0.46
C ALA A 10 5.49 9.98 -1.72
N TYR A 11 6.79 10.21 -1.59
CA TYR A 11 7.70 10.39 -2.72
C TYR A 11 7.76 9.15 -3.64
N TRP A 12 7.83 7.94 -3.08
CA TRP A 12 7.96 6.71 -3.87
C TRP A 12 6.62 6.07 -4.27
N ASN A 13 5.50 6.47 -3.66
CA ASN A 13 4.19 5.84 -3.90
C ASN A 13 3.16 6.76 -4.55
N ALA A 14 3.34 8.09 -4.51
CA ALA A 14 2.43 9.00 -5.19
C ALA A 14 2.45 8.78 -6.70
N VAL A 15 1.26 8.67 -7.29
CA VAL A 15 1.08 8.40 -8.72
C VAL A 15 0.49 9.61 -9.45
N LEU A 16 0.95 9.83 -10.67
CA LEU A 16 0.58 10.95 -11.53
C LEU A 16 -0.20 10.43 -12.73
N ALA A 17 -1.44 10.88 -12.87
CA ALA A 17 -2.23 10.79 -14.09
C ALA A 17 -2.09 12.10 -14.87
N ARG A 18 -1.21 12.08 -15.89
CA ARG A 18 -0.70 13.26 -16.58
C ARG A 18 -1.77 13.99 -17.38
N ARG A 19 -2.56 13.27 -18.16
CA ARG A 19 -3.61 13.87 -19.01
C ARG A 19 -4.68 14.51 -18.14
N ALA A 20 -5.05 13.84 -17.04
CA ALA A 20 -6.02 14.36 -16.07
C ALA A 20 -5.47 15.46 -15.14
N LYS A 21 -4.14 15.66 -15.10
CA LYS A 21 -3.44 16.50 -14.10
C LYS A 21 -3.87 16.15 -12.68
N VAL A 22 -3.72 14.89 -12.31
CA VAL A 22 -4.08 14.36 -11.00
C VAL A 22 -2.86 13.71 -10.36
N LEU A 23 -2.56 14.09 -9.12
CA LEU A 23 -1.60 13.43 -8.24
C LEU A 23 -2.38 12.78 -7.11
N PHE A 24 -2.24 11.46 -6.98
CA PHE A 24 -2.87 10.69 -5.92
C PHE A 24 -1.80 10.07 -5.03
N VAL A 25 -1.88 10.32 -3.72
CA VAL A 25 -1.03 9.65 -2.72
C VAL A 25 -1.81 8.46 -2.14
N PRO A 26 -1.40 7.21 -2.42
CA PRO A 26 -2.16 6.05 -1.99
C PRO A 26 -2.06 5.83 -0.47
N THR A 27 -3.20 5.69 0.19
CA THR A 27 -3.24 5.25 1.59
C THR A 27 -3.67 3.79 1.67
N PRO A 28 -3.05 2.96 2.53
CA PRO A 28 -3.50 1.60 2.73
C PRO A 28 -4.93 1.52 3.27
N LYS A 29 -5.71 0.56 2.76
CA LYS A 29 -7.05 0.18 3.27
C LYS A 29 -8.16 1.22 3.09
N VAL A 30 -8.01 2.13 2.12
CA VAL A 30 -9.00 3.16 1.75
C VAL A 30 -9.38 3.12 0.25
N ALA A 31 -9.52 1.92 -0.31
CA ALA A 31 -9.80 1.71 -1.74
C ALA A 31 -8.72 2.20 -2.72
N CYS A 32 -7.46 2.30 -2.28
CA CYS A 32 -6.34 2.73 -3.12
C CYS A 32 -6.12 1.85 -4.36
N THR A 33 -6.34 0.53 -4.26
CA THR A 33 -6.31 -0.40 -5.40
C THR A 33 -7.32 0.03 -6.47
N THR A 34 -8.57 0.29 -6.09
CA THR A 34 -9.64 0.73 -7.01
C THR A 34 -9.32 2.09 -7.63
N ILE A 35 -8.80 3.05 -6.86
CA ILE A 35 -8.41 4.37 -7.38
C ILE A 35 -7.27 4.26 -8.40
N LYS A 36 -6.22 3.48 -8.11
CA LYS A 36 -5.10 3.26 -9.06
C LYS A 36 -5.59 2.65 -10.38
N TRP A 37 -6.48 1.66 -10.33
CA TRP A 37 -7.08 1.08 -11.54
C TRP A 37 -7.86 2.11 -12.35
N ALA A 38 -8.66 2.95 -11.69
CA ALA A 38 -9.43 4.00 -12.36
C ALA A 38 -8.53 5.03 -13.05
N LEU A 39 -7.47 5.49 -12.35
CA LEU A 39 -6.50 6.44 -12.90
C LEU A 39 -5.73 5.84 -14.09
N ALA A 40 -5.20 4.62 -13.95
CA ALA A 40 -4.46 3.95 -15.02
C ALA A 40 -5.34 3.65 -16.25
N SER A 41 -6.61 3.31 -16.03
CA SER A 41 -7.58 3.11 -17.12
C SER A 41 -7.87 4.44 -17.84
N ALA A 42 -8.09 5.52 -17.09
CA ALA A 42 -8.37 6.85 -17.65
C ALA A 42 -7.19 7.39 -18.49
N GLU A 43 -5.95 7.11 -18.07
CA GLU A 43 -4.73 7.47 -18.80
C GLU A 43 -4.38 6.50 -19.94
N SER A 44 -5.06 5.36 -20.02
CA SER A 44 -4.76 4.26 -20.94
C SER A 44 -3.31 3.75 -20.82
N THR A 45 -2.83 3.62 -19.59
CA THR A 45 -1.44 3.24 -19.27
C THR A 45 -1.29 1.81 -18.74
N LEU A 46 -2.40 1.08 -18.60
CA LEU A 46 -2.38 -0.32 -18.16
C LEU A 46 -1.56 -1.17 -19.12
N SER A 47 -0.58 -1.89 -18.57
CA SER A 47 0.18 -2.87 -19.34
C SER A 47 -0.46 -4.27 -19.20
N SER A 48 -0.30 -5.09 -20.23
CA SER A 48 -0.62 -6.52 -20.17
C SER A 48 0.50 -7.34 -19.53
N GLY A 49 1.46 -6.69 -18.86
CA GLY A 49 2.66 -7.33 -18.34
C GLY A 49 2.34 -8.34 -17.23
N ILE A 50 3.14 -9.40 -17.17
CA ILE A 50 3.17 -10.31 -16.02
C ILE A 50 3.81 -9.52 -14.87
N SER A 51 3.02 -9.14 -13.86
CA SER A 51 3.58 -8.61 -12.63
C SER A 51 4.32 -9.72 -11.90
N VAL A 52 5.51 -9.41 -11.41
CA VAL A 52 6.26 -10.29 -10.51
C VAL A 52 5.87 -10.06 -9.05
N SER A 53 4.84 -9.26 -8.76
CA SER A 53 4.42 -8.95 -7.40
C SER A 53 4.08 -10.22 -6.60
N PRO A 54 4.44 -10.30 -5.30
CA PRO A 54 4.03 -11.41 -4.41
C PRO A 54 2.53 -11.41 -4.08
N GLU A 55 1.78 -10.42 -4.59
CA GLU A 55 0.38 -10.27 -4.27
C GLU A 55 -0.48 -11.41 -4.86
N PRO A 56 -1.32 -12.08 -4.06
CA PRO A 56 -1.99 -13.33 -4.43
C PRO A 56 -3.16 -13.15 -5.41
N THR A 57 -3.52 -11.91 -5.76
CA THR A 57 -4.62 -11.62 -6.69
C THR A 57 -4.19 -10.66 -7.79
N THR A 58 -4.72 -10.84 -8.99
CA THR A 58 -4.43 -9.98 -10.15
C THR A 58 -4.81 -8.52 -9.89
N ASP A 59 -5.86 -8.25 -9.12
CA ASP A 59 -6.24 -6.87 -8.80
C ASP A 59 -5.15 -6.12 -8.01
N LEU A 60 -4.39 -6.82 -7.17
CA LEU A 60 -3.32 -6.25 -6.35
C LEU A 60 -2.03 -6.00 -7.13
N THR A 61 -1.90 -6.55 -8.33
CA THR A 61 -0.76 -6.25 -9.23
C THR A 61 -0.70 -4.78 -9.62
N ILE A 62 -1.80 -4.02 -9.50
CA ILE A 62 -1.83 -2.57 -9.77
C ILE A 62 -0.95 -1.75 -8.83
N HIS A 63 -0.39 -2.36 -7.78
CA HIS A 63 0.59 -1.71 -6.92
C HIS A 63 1.99 -1.68 -7.55
N ASP A 64 2.23 -2.46 -8.60
CA ASP A 64 3.45 -2.49 -9.40
C ASP A 64 3.42 -1.38 -10.48
N PRO A 65 4.40 -0.45 -10.50
CA PRO A 65 4.51 0.58 -11.53
C PRO A 65 4.52 0.07 -12.97
N SER A 66 5.05 -1.13 -13.19
CA SER A 66 5.07 -1.74 -14.52
C SER A 66 3.68 -2.14 -15.03
N VAL A 67 2.72 -2.35 -14.12
CA VAL A 67 1.33 -2.70 -14.44
C VAL A 67 0.50 -1.45 -14.68
N HIS A 68 0.56 -0.48 -13.76
CA HIS A 68 -0.30 0.69 -13.85
C HIS A 68 0.19 1.75 -14.85
N GLY A 69 1.51 1.83 -15.10
CA GLY A 69 2.12 2.75 -16.07
C GLY A 69 2.00 4.25 -15.78
N LEU A 70 1.24 4.65 -14.75
CA LEU A 70 1.20 6.01 -14.21
C LEU A 70 2.61 6.50 -13.82
N GLY A 71 2.83 7.82 -13.90
CA GLY A 71 4.07 8.42 -13.40
C GLY A 71 4.19 8.21 -11.89
N VAL A 72 5.38 7.92 -11.38
CA VAL A 72 5.66 7.84 -9.94
C VAL A 72 6.42 9.11 -9.54
N LEU A 73 5.98 9.81 -8.50
CA LEU A 73 6.51 11.13 -8.13
C LEU A 73 8.04 11.15 -7.97
N GLY A 74 8.63 10.10 -7.41
CA GLY A 74 10.08 9.95 -7.26
C GLY A 74 10.84 9.69 -8.56
N LEU A 75 10.17 9.13 -9.57
CA LEU A 75 10.77 8.68 -10.84
C LEU A 75 10.57 9.65 -12.02
N VAL A 76 9.68 10.64 -11.88
CA VAL A 76 9.48 11.68 -12.90
C VAL A 76 10.59 12.75 -12.85
N SER A 77 10.68 13.55 -13.92
CA SER A 77 11.65 14.66 -13.98
C SER A 77 11.39 15.70 -12.88
N GLU A 78 12.40 16.49 -12.55
CA GLU A 78 12.24 17.54 -11.54
C GLU A 78 11.19 18.58 -11.94
N ASP A 79 11.15 18.97 -13.22
CA ASP A 79 10.18 19.94 -13.74
C ASP A 79 8.75 19.38 -13.66
N GLU A 80 8.53 18.13 -14.08
CA GLU A 80 7.22 17.49 -14.01
C GLU A 80 6.75 17.37 -12.55
N ARG A 81 7.64 16.95 -11.66
CA ARG A 81 7.36 16.89 -10.22
C ARG A 81 7.01 18.26 -9.65
N ARG A 82 7.79 19.29 -9.97
CA ARG A 82 7.53 20.67 -9.52
C ARG A 82 6.18 21.16 -10.01
N GLU A 83 5.87 20.92 -11.29
CA GLU A 83 4.58 21.29 -11.87
C GLU A 83 3.44 20.58 -11.13
N ALA A 84 3.50 19.25 -10.98
CA ALA A 84 2.45 18.47 -10.33
C ALA A 84 2.18 18.91 -8.88
N LEU A 85 3.23 19.34 -8.17
CA LEU A 85 3.16 19.75 -6.76
C LEU A 85 2.72 21.20 -6.56
N THR A 86 2.95 22.09 -7.52
CA THR A 86 2.76 23.55 -7.33
C THR A 86 1.73 24.18 -8.25
N SER A 87 1.45 23.58 -9.40
CA SER A 87 0.52 24.15 -10.38
C SER A 87 -0.92 24.10 -9.86
N PRO A 88 -1.70 25.19 -10.01
CA PRO A 88 -3.12 25.22 -9.64
C PRO A 88 -3.98 24.30 -10.52
N ASP A 89 -3.50 23.91 -11.70
CA ASP A 89 -4.24 23.02 -12.61
C ASP A 89 -4.26 21.58 -12.09
N TRP A 90 -3.36 21.21 -11.19
CA TRP A 90 -3.23 19.85 -10.69
C TRP A 90 -4.07 19.63 -9.44
N ILE A 91 -4.87 18.55 -9.46
CA ILE A 91 -5.57 18.08 -8.26
C ILE A 91 -4.66 17.09 -7.54
N ARG A 92 -4.26 17.45 -6.32
CA ARG A 92 -3.47 16.62 -5.41
C ARG A 92 -4.38 16.11 -4.31
N PHE A 93 -4.57 14.80 -4.20
CA PHE A 93 -5.48 14.26 -3.19
C PHE A 93 -5.00 12.96 -2.55
N CYS A 94 -5.51 12.71 -1.37
CA CYS A 94 -5.45 11.44 -0.66
C CYS A 94 -6.83 11.09 -0.12
N VAL A 95 -6.98 9.84 0.33
CA VAL A 95 -8.20 9.35 0.97
C VAL A 95 -7.80 8.77 2.32
N THR A 96 -8.60 9.07 3.33
CA THR A 96 -8.45 8.59 4.69
C THR A 96 -9.70 7.82 5.08
N ARG A 97 -9.63 7.13 6.21
CA ARG A 97 -10.79 6.46 6.81
C ARG A 97 -10.68 6.55 8.32
N SER A 98 -11.80 6.50 9.02
CA SER A 98 -11.80 6.44 10.48
C SER A 98 -10.86 5.31 10.97
N PRO A 99 -10.03 5.58 12.01
CA PRO A 99 -9.07 4.61 12.52
C PRO A 99 -9.69 3.26 12.88
N TYR A 100 -10.88 3.23 13.49
CA TYR A 100 -11.55 1.98 13.87
C TYR A 100 -11.75 1.05 12.66
N GLU A 101 -12.34 1.57 11.58
CA GLU A 101 -12.65 0.76 10.40
C GLU A 101 -11.40 0.44 9.57
N ARG A 102 -10.38 1.32 9.59
CA ARG A 102 -9.10 1.07 8.94
C ARG A 102 -8.36 -0.09 9.61
N ILE A 103 -8.28 -0.12 10.93
CA ILE A 103 -7.60 -1.18 11.69
C ILE A 103 -8.29 -2.53 11.47
N VAL A 104 -9.62 -2.59 11.54
CA VAL A 104 -10.37 -3.83 11.24
C VAL A 104 -10.03 -4.33 9.83
N SER A 105 -9.98 -3.44 8.85
CA SER A 105 -9.63 -3.80 7.47
C SER A 105 -8.18 -4.26 7.33
N ALA A 106 -7.25 -3.61 8.03
CA ALA A 106 -5.83 -3.96 8.04
C ALA A 106 -5.61 -5.32 8.71
N TRP A 107 -6.22 -5.55 9.88
CA TRP A 107 -6.19 -6.81 10.62
C TRP A 107 -6.76 -7.96 9.80
N LEU A 108 -7.93 -7.79 9.17
CA LEU A 108 -8.49 -8.83 8.29
C LEU A 108 -7.50 -9.22 7.19
N ASN A 109 -6.87 -8.23 6.57
CA ASN A 109 -5.97 -8.47 5.45
C ASN A 109 -4.63 -9.08 5.90
N ARG A 110 -3.98 -8.52 6.91
CA ARG A 110 -2.63 -8.88 7.31
C ARG A 110 -2.58 -10.02 8.32
N VAL A 111 -3.54 -10.07 9.24
CA VAL A 111 -3.57 -11.04 10.34
C VAL A 111 -4.50 -12.20 10.04
N VAL A 112 -5.73 -11.96 9.57
CA VAL A 112 -6.69 -13.06 9.32
C VAL A 112 -6.33 -13.81 8.04
N PHE A 113 -6.19 -13.11 6.91
CA PHE A 113 -5.90 -13.74 5.61
C PHE A 113 -4.40 -14.00 5.36
N GLY A 114 -3.51 -13.59 6.27
CA GLY A 114 -2.07 -13.86 6.15
C GLY A 114 -1.42 -13.23 4.91
N MET A 115 -1.88 -12.04 4.50
CA MET A 115 -1.38 -11.43 3.27
C MET A 115 0.10 -11.04 3.40
N PRO A 116 0.96 -11.39 2.42
CA PRO A 116 2.41 -11.26 2.56
C PRO A 116 2.88 -9.87 2.97
N SER A 117 3.65 -9.81 4.05
CA SER A 117 4.29 -8.62 4.62
C SER A 117 5.60 -9.01 5.33
N ALA A 118 6.48 -8.03 5.58
CA ALA A 118 7.71 -8.27 6.35
C ALA A 118 7.44 -8.76 7.79
N LEU A 119 6.24 -8.49 8.33
CA LEU A 119 5.83 -8.89 9.66
C LEU A 119 4.97 -10.15 9.70
N SER A 120 4.71 -10.82 8.57
CA SER A 120 3.80 -11.98 8.52
C SER A 120 4.08 -13.02 9.61
N PRO A 121 5.34 -13.44 9.86
CA PRO A 121 5.63 -14.41 10.91
C PRO A 121 5.15 -14.01 12.31
N ILE A 122 5.20 -12.71 12.64
CA ILE A 122 4.77 -12.17 13.94
C ILE A 122 3.25 -12.01 13.99
N LEU A 123 2.64 -11.64 12.85
CA LEU A 123 1.21 -11.39 12.73
C LEU A 123 0.40 -12.68 12.64
N ASP A 124 0.96 -13.76 12.09
CA ASP A 124 0.27 -15.02 11.89
C ASP A 124 -0.10 -15.72 13.20
N GLU A 125 0.71 -15.55 14.24
CA GLU A 125 0.43 -16.06 15.58
C GLU A 125 -0.80 -15.39 16.23
N GLN A 126 -1.25 -14.24 15.70
CA GLN A 126 -2.28 -13.40 16.34
C GLN A 126 -3.71 -13.81 16.02
N PHE A 127 -3.95 -14.56 14.93
CA PHE A 127 -5.31 -15.00 14.58
C PHE A 127 -5.86 -16.03 15.59
N GLY A 128 -4.98 -16.80 16.25
CA GLY A 128 -5.34 -17.78 17.29
C GLY A 128 -6.18 -18.95 16.77
N SER A 129 -6.45 -19.92 17.63
CA SER A 129 -7.23 -21.13 17.32
C SER A 129 -8.64 -21.14 17.91
N ASP A 130 -9.03 -20.07 18.62
CA ASP A 130 -10.28 -19.96 19.38
C ASP A 130 -11.52 -19.67 18.52
N ARG A 131 -11.34 -19.56 17.19
CA ARG A 131 -12.42 -19.44 16.18
C ARG A 131 -13.44 -18.35 16.51
N ASP A 132 -12.97 -17.22 17.05
CA ASP A 132 -13.79 -16.05 17.34
C ASP A 132 -13.07 -14.78 16.86
N TYR A 133 -13.72 -14.03 15.97
CA TYR A 133 -13.15 -12.81 15.41
C TYR A 133 -12.93 -11.75 16.49
N GLY A 134 -13.84 -11.65 17.45
CA GLY A 134 -13.79 -10.62 18.48
C GLY A 134 -12.59 -10.82 19.40
N SER A 135 -12.43 -12.02 19.94
CA SER A 135 -11.30 -12.33 20.84
C SER A 135 -9.95 -12.18 20.12
N ALA A 136 -9.83 -12.69 18.89
CA ALA A 136 -8.62 -12.57 18.08
C ALA A 136 -8.29 -11.10 17.75
N PHE A 137 -9.30 -10.32 17.36
CA PHE A 137 -9.13 -8.89 17.08
C PHE A 137 -8.69 -8.12 18.32
N ARG A 138 -9.34 -8.35 19.47
CA ARG A 138 -9.00 -7.64 20.72
C ARG A 138 -7.60 -7.97 21.21
N ARG A 139 -7.14 -9.22 21.09
CA ARG A 139 -5.74 -9.58 21.35
C ARG A 139 -4.79 -8.80 20.45
N PHE A 140 -5.09 -8.71 19.16
CA PHE A 140 -4.28 -7.94 18.21
C PHE A 140 -4.26 -6.44 18.57
N VAL A 141 -5.39 -5.83 18.91
CA VAL A 141 -5.44 -4.41 19.29
C VAL A 141 -4.58 -4.12 20.53
N ARG A 142 -4.60 -4.98 21.55
CA ARG A 142 -3.71 -4.83 22.71
C ARG A 142 -2.24 -4.83 22.32
N ARG A 143 -1.86 -5.61 21.29
CA ARG A 143 -0.49 -5.64 20.78
C ARG A 143 -0.06 -4.33 20.10
N LEU A 144 -0.99 -3.55 19.54
CA LEU A 144 -0.67 -2.26 18.89
C LEU A 144 -0.06 -1.25 19.87
N GLU A 145 -0.48 -1.27 21.14
CA GLU A 145 0.06 -0.37 22.16
C GLU A 145 1.47 -0.78 22.59
N ASP A 146 1.75 -2.08 22.65
CA ASP A 146 2.97 -2.64 23.24
C ASP A 146 4.08 -2.92 22.22
N ASP A 147 3.78 -2.91 20.91
CA ASP A 147 4.72 -3.35 19.86
C ASP A 147 4.94 -2.29 18.78
N PRO A 148 5.99 -1.45 18.94
CA PRO A 148 6.38 -0.47 17.93
C PRO A 148 6.68 -1.09 16.56
N ALA A 149 7.08 -2.37 16.49
CA ALA A 149 7.35 -3.01 15.20
C ALA A 149 6.07 -3.19 14.39
N VAL A 150 4.93 -3.48 15.04
CA VAL A 150 3.62 -3.55 14.37
C VAL A 150 3.23 -2.17 13.82
N LEU A 151 3.45 -1.11 14.59
CA LEU A 151 3.17 0.27 14.16
C LEU A 151 4.12 0.79 13.06
N ALA A 152 5.29 0.18 12.88
CA ALA A 152 6.19 0.47 11.78
C ALA A 152 5.68 -0.05 10.42
N ASP A 153 4.72 -0.99 10.41
CA ASP A 153 4.04 -1.38 9.18
C ASP A 153 3.00 -0.32 8.79
N LEU A 154 3.13 0.20 7.57
CA LEU A 154 2.26 1.23 6.98
C LEU A 154 0.75 0.90 6.98
N HIS A 155 0.36 -0.36 7.13
CA HIS A 155 -1.05 -0.75 7.27
C HIS A 155 -1.60 -0.40 8.66
N PHE A 156 -0.75 -0.33 9.67
CA PHE A 156 -1.08 -0.03 11.06
C PHE A 156 -0.51 1.31 11.53
N SER A 157 0.42 1.95 10.81
CA SER A 157 0.88 3.31 11.13
C SER A 157 -0.26 4.33 11.01
N ALA A 158 -0.16 5.47 11.71
CA ALA A 158 -1.09 6.59 11.55
C ALA A 158 -1.12 7.09 10.09
N GLN A 159 -2.32 7.38 9.56
CA GLN A 159 -2.50 7.82 8.18
C GLN A 159 -1.87 9.17 7.94
N GLY A 160 -1.98 10.10 8.89
CA GLY A 160 -1.42 11.44 8.75
C GLY A 160 0.09 11.43 8.52
N ASP A 161 0.79 10.50 9.17
CA ASP A 161 2.24 10.36 9.04
C ASP A 161 2.60 9.69 7.71
N VAL A 162 1.94 8.58 7.36
CA VAL A 162 2.15 7.92 6.06
C VAL A 162 1.85 8.86 4.88
N LEU A 163 0.83 9.70 5.01
CA LEU A 163 0.42 10.65 3.98
C LEU A 163 1.21 11.94 3.99
N GLU A 164 2.06 12.16 5.00
CA GLU A 164 2.87 13.37 5.12
C GLU A 164 1.97 14.61 5.03
N ILE A 165 0.87 14.58 5.80
CA ILE A 165 -0.27 15.50 5.66
C ILE A 165 0.13 16.96 5.87
N ASP A 166 1.18 17.19 6.64
CA ASP A 166 1.67 18.52 7.00
C ASP A 166 2.66 19.10 5.96
N THR A 167 3.19 18.27 5.05
CA THR A 167 4.25 18.68 4.09
C THR A 167 3.82 18.53 2.63
N MET A 168 3.02 17.52 2.30
CA MET A 168 2.51 17.32 0.95
C MET A 168 1.41 18.35 0.63
N PRO A 169 1.51 19.11 -0.48
CA PRO A 169 0.58 20.20 -0.81
C PRO A 169 -0.76 19.69 -1.36
N TYR A 170 -1.51 18.94 -0.56
CA TYR A 170 -2.83 18.43 -0.95
C TYR A 170 -3.79 19.58 -1.25
N THR A 171 -4.51 19.44 -2.36
CA THR A 171 -5.69 20.27 -2.64
C THR A 171 -6.93 19.71 -1.95
N HIS A 172 -6.97 18.39 -1.73
CA HIS A 172 -8.12 17.69 -1.17
C HIS A 172 -7.63 16.53 -0.29
N VAL A 173 -8.15 16.45 0.93
CA VAL A 173 -7.96 15.33 1.86
C VAL A 173 -9.35 14.80 2.15
N LEU A 174 -9.62 13.55 1.75
CA LEU A 174 -10.98 13.02 1.72
C LEU A 174 -11.18 11.98 2.80
N ASP A 175 -12.37 11.92 3.38
CA ASP A 175 -12.86 10.68 3.99
C ASP A 175 -13.33 9.74 2.86
N LEU A 176 -13.09 8.45 3.01
CA LEU A 176 -13.57 7.40 2.13
C LEU A 176 -15.07 7.49 1.87
N ALA A 177 -15.87 7.92 2.86
CA ALA A 177 -17.31 8.15 2.67
C ALA A 177 -17.61 9.22 1.61
N GLY A 178 -16.78 10.27 1.52
CA GLY A 178 -16.90 11.36 0.55
C GLY A 178 -16.24 11.09 -0.81
N LEU A 179 -15.62 9.92 -1.00
CA LEU A 179 -14.88 9.61 -2.23
C LEU A 179 -15.77 9.68 -3.48
N ASN A 180 -17.00 9.17 -3.41
CA ASN A 180 -17.91 9.17 -4.57
C ASN A 180 -18.28 10.59 -5.00
N ASP A 181 -18.61 11.46 -4.04
CA ASP A 181 -18.97 12.84 -4.33
C ASP A 181 -17.77 13.63 -4.88
N PHE A 182 -16.58 13.41 -4.31
CA PHE A 182 -15.35 13.98 -4.83
C PHE A 182 -15.08 13.53 -6.28
N LEU A 183 -15.37 12.28 -6.63
CA LEU A 183 -15.17 11.80 -7.99
C LEU A 183 -16.15 12.42 -8.99
N VAL A 184 -17.39 12.68 -8.57
CA VAL A 184 -18.34 13.45 -9.38
C VAL A 184 -17.79 14.85 -9.66
N PHE A 185 -17.31 15.53 -8.61
CA PHE A 185 -16.63 16.81 -8.76
C PHE A 185 -15.41 16.71 -9.68
N LEU A 186 -14.50 15.78 -9.42
CA LEU A 186 -13.25 15.61 -10.16
C LEU A 186 -13.52 15.46 -11.66
N ARG A 187 -14.49 14.62 -12.03
CA ARG A 187 -14.87 14.39 -13.43
C ARG A 187 -15.42 15.63 -14.13
N SER A 188 -16.04 16.55 -13.39
CA SER A 188 -16.56 17.82 -13.92
C SER A 188 -15.53 18.96 -13.94
N SER A 189 -14.39 18.79 -13.26
CA SER A 189 -13.45 19.87 -12.96
C SER A 189 -12.40 20.16 -14.05
N GLY A 190 -12.38 19.42 -15.15
CA GLY A 190 -11.41 19.64 -16.22
C GLY A 190 -11.37 18.53 -17.28
N PRO A 191 -10.64 18.76 -18.39
CA PRO A 191 -10.52 17.78 -19.47
C PRO A 191 -9.79 16.53 -19.01
N HIS A 192 -10.09 15.40 -19.65
CA HIS A 192 -9.60 14.05 -19.37
C HIS A 192 -10.00 13.46 -18.03
N ARG A 193 -10.45 14.27 -17.07
CA ARG A 193 -10.95 13.80 -15.77
C ARG A 193 -12.28 13.09 -15.89
N GLU A 194 -13.08 13.37 -16.93
CA GLU A 194 -14.37 12.71 -17.19
C GLU A 194 -14.25 11.19 -17.32
N ARG A 195 -13.06 10.71 -17.70
CA ARG A 195 -12.68 9.30 -17.90
C ARG A 195 -12.35 8.57 -16.61
N ILE A 196 -12.13 9.28 -15.50
CA ILE A 196 -11.85 8.67 -14.20
C ILE A 196 -13.17 8.12 -13.64
N VAL A 197 -13.40 6.83 -13.87
CA VAL A 197 -14.59 6.13 -13.38
C VAL A 197 -14.15 5.01 -12.45
N LEU A 198 -14.64 5.02 -11.21
CA LEU A 198 -14.47 3.86 -10.34
C LEU A 198 -15.27 2.70 -10.92
N GLY A 199 -14.58 1.60 -11.21
CA GLY A 199 -15.24 0.33 -11.48
C GLY A 199 -15.77 -0.32 -10.20
N ARG A 200 -16.05 -1.63 -10.29
CA ARG A 200 -16.34 -2.47 -9.13
C ARG A 200 -15.25 -2.30 -8.07
N SER A 201 -15.63 -2.28 -6.79
CA SER A 201 -14.67 -2.32 -5.69
C SER A 201 -13.75 -3.55 -5.84
N ARG A 202 -12.45 -3.31 -5.76
CA ARG A 202 -11.40 -4.32 -5.90
C ARG A 202 -10.73 -4.52 -4.56
N ASN A 203 -10.33 -5.76 -4.27
CA ASN A 203 -9.71 -6.11 -2.99
C ASN A 203 -10.57 -5.72 -1.76
N SER A 204 -11.88 -5.96 -1.82
CA SER A 204 -12.78 -5.78 -0.68
C SER A 204 -12.60 -6.91 0.32
N SER A 205 -12.20 -6.58 1.55
CA SER A 205 -12.29 -7.50 2.68
C SER A 205 -13.76 -7.68 3.10
N PRO A 206 -14.13 -8.82 3.74
CA PRO A 206 -15.43 -8.97 4.36
C PRO A 206 -15.72 -7.82 5.31
N ARG A 207 -16.99 -7.40 5.38
CA ARG A 207 -17.43 -6.38 6.34
C ARG A 207 -17.78 -7.08 7.64
N LEU A 208 -16.86 -7.03 8.58
CA LEU A 208 -17.15 -7.40 9.97
C LEU A 208 -17.76 -6.21 10.70
N ASP A 209 -18.67 -6.50 11.62
CA ASP A 209 -19.28 -5.50 12.48
C ASP A 209 -18.31 -5.03 13.56
N ALA A 210 -17.88 -3.77 13.46
CA ALA A 210 -16.97 -3.15 14.42
C ALA A 210 -17.54 -3.16 15.85
N GLU A 211 -18.86 -3.05 16.02
CA GLU A 211 -19.52 -3.07 17.35
C GLU A 211 -19.39 -4.41 18.06
N ARG A 212 -19.10 -5.48 17.33
CA ARG A 212 -18.85 -6.84 17.89
C ARG A 212 -17.37 -7.14 18.06
N LEU A 213 -16.51 -6.38 17.39
CA LEU A 213 -15.06 -6.55 17.46
C LEU A 213 -14.47 -5.75 18.62
N TYR A 214 -14.90 -4.52 18.81
CA TYR A 214 -14.40 -3.64 19.87
C TYR A 214 -15.19 -3.81 21.16
N ASP A 215 -14.47 -3.73 22.28
CA ASP A 215 -14.99 -3.36 23.59
C ASP A 215 -14.43 -1.97 23.99
N SER A 216 -14.90 -1.43 25.12
CA SER A 216 -14.47 -0.10 25.58
C SER A 216 -12.96 -0.02 25.83
N GLU A 217 -12.33 -1.10 26.31
CA GLU A 217 -10.88 -1.19 26.51
C GLU A 217 -10.12 -1.04 25.19
N THR A 218 -10.43 -1.87 24.19
CA THR A 218 -9.72 -1.89 22.91
C THR A 218 -10.03 -0.67 22.05
N ALA A 219 -11.22 -0.09 22.18
CA ALA A 219 -11.53 1.22 21.58
C ALA A 219 -10.65 2.32 22.18
N ALA A 220 -10.48 2.35 23.50
CA ALA A 220 -9.62 3.34 24.16
C ALA A 220 -8.14 3.19 23.76
N ILE A 221 -7.67 1.97 23.47
CA ILE A 221 -6.33 1.75 22.90
C ILE A 221 -6.22 2.40 21.52
N VAL A 222 -7.19 2.17 20.63
CA VAL A 222 -7.21 2.80 19.30
C VAL A 222 -7.25 4.32 19.39
N ASP A 223 -8.04 4.86 20.31
CA ASP A 223 -8.11 6.32 20.53
C ASP A 223 -6.75 6.90 20.90
N ARG A 224 -6.01 6.23 21.80
CA ARG A 224 -4.65 6.65 22.21
C ARG A 224 -3.65 6.52 21.06
N VAL A 225 -3.55 5.32 20.47
CA VAL A 225 -2.56 5.02 19.42
C VAL A 225 -2.75 5.92 18.19
N TYR A 226 -4.00 6.21 17.82
CA TYR A 226 -4.35 6.97 16.62
C TYR A 226 -4.89 8.37 16.92
N THR A 227 -4.56 8.94 18.09
CA THR A 227 -5.01 10.29 18.49
C THR A 227 -4.70 11.34 17.43
N SER A 228 -3.54 11.23 16.74
CA SER A 228 -3.15 12.16 15.68
C SER A 228 -4.11 12.12 14.50
N ASP A 229 -4.52 10.93 14.04
CA ASP A 229 -5.47 10.76 12.95
C ASP A 229 -6.86 11.28 13.31
N PHE A 230 -7.36 10.96 14.51
CA PHE A 230 -8.66 11.47 14.98
C PHE A 230 -8.69 13.00 14.95
N ARG A 231 -7.62 13.65 15.42
CA ARG A 231 -7.52 15.11 15.42
C ARG A 231 -7.35 15.69 14.02
N ARG A 232 -6.39 15.20 13.23
CA ARG A 232 -6.05 15.73 11.90
C ARG A 232 -7.21 15.62 10.93
N PHE A 233 -8.00 14.54 11.00
CA PHE A 233 -9.09 14.27 10.07
C PHE A 233 -10.48 14.48 10.68
N SER A 234 -10.55 14.99 11.92
CA SER A 234 -11.80 15.27 12.62
C SER A 234 -12.74 14.06 12.71
N TYR A 235 -12.19 12.86 12.87
CA TYR A 235 -12.99 11.67 13.08
C TYR A 235 -13.58 11.66 14.50
N PRO A 236 -14.87 11.32 14.65
CA PRO A 236 -15.45 11.19 15.98
C PRO A 236 -14.94 9.93 16.67
N ALA A 237 -14.62 10.05 17.96
CA ALA A 237 -14.51 8.88 18.83
C ALA A 237 -15.88 8.19 18.94
N ARG A 238 -15.88 6.87 19.11
CA ARG A 238 -17.10 6.06 19.23
C ARG A 238 -17.16 5.45 20.62
N VAL A 239 -18.37 5.31 21.15
CA VAL A 239 -18.61 4.63 22.42
C VAL A 239 -18.95 3.18 22.12
N PHE A 240 -18.20 2.25 22.70
CA PHE A 240 -18.40 0.81 22.57
C PHE A 240 -18.83 0.21 23.90
N ALA A 241 -19.45 -0.98 23.85
CA ALA A 241 -19.85 -1.70 25.05
C ALA A 241 -18.63 -2.14 25.88
N ASP A 242 -18.77 -2.17 27.22
CA ASP A 242 -17.69 -2.65 28.10
C ASP A 242 -17.30 -4.10 27.84
N VAL A 243 -18.29 -4.91 27.46
CA VAL A 243 -18.08 -6.30 27.08
C VAL A 243 -18.70 -6.50 25.71
N ALA A 244 -17.86 -6.72 24.70
CA ALA A 244 -18.30 -7.06 23.36
C ALA A 244 -18.90 -8.48 23.32
N PRO A 245 -19.99 -8.70 22.58
CA PRO A 245 -20.53 -10.05 22.40
C PRO A 245 -19.54 -10.95 21.65
N PRO A 246 -19.62 -12.29 21.82
CA PRO A 246 -18.88 -13.22 20.98
C PRO A 246 -19.14 -13.00 19.49
N TYR A 247 -18.11 -13.19 18.68
CA TYR A 247 -18.18 -13.13 17.23
C TYR A 247 -17.56 -14.40 16.63
N PRO A 248 -18.25 -15.56 16.78
CA PRO A 248 -17.71 -16.84 16.35
C PRO A 248 -17.56 -16.90 14.84
N ILE A 249 -16.49 -17.54 14.39
CA ILE A 249 -16.21 -17.84 13.00
C ILE A 249 -16.90 -19.16 12.64
N ALA A 250 -17.70 -19.16 11.59
CA ALA A 250 -18.38 -20.38 11.16
C ALA A 250 -17.34 -21.44 10.74
N PRO A 251 -17.57 -22.75 10.97
CA PRO A 251 -16.56 -23.77 10.65
C PRO A 251 -16.09 -23.77 9.19
N ASN A 252 -17.01 -23.56 8.25
CA ASN A 252 -16.72 -23.44 6.82
C ASN A 252 -15.92 -22.17 6.49
N GLU A 253 -16.23 -21.05 7.14
CA GLU A 253 -15.49 -19.80 7.00
C GLU A 253 -14.07 -19.94 7.53
N PHE A 254 -13.91 -20.59 8.69
CA PHE A 254 -12.59 -20.87 9.27
C PHE A 254 -11.73 -21.72 8.32
N SER A 255 -12.27 -22.81 7.78
CA SER A 255 -11.54 -23.63 6.81
C SER A 255 -11.17 -22.86 5.53
N LEU A 256 -12.04 -21.96 5.06
CA LEU A 256 -11.71 -21.10 3.91
C LEU A 256 -10.58 -20.12 4.24
N ILE A 257 -10.53 -19.58 5.45
CA ILE A 257 -9.44 -18.72 5.91
C ILE A 257 -8.13 -19.51 5.94
N GLU A 258 -8.11 -20.71 6.54
CA GLU A 258 -6.92 -21.57 6.56
C GLU A 258 -6.43 -21.86 5.14
N MET A 259 -7.33 -22.24 4.23
CA MET A 259 -6.97 -22.45 2.82
C MET A 259 -6.41 -21.19 2.14
N MET A 260 -6.94 -20.00 2.47
CA MET A 260 -6.42 -18.74 1.92
C MET A 260 -5.03 -18.41 2.46
N ARG A 261 -4.77 -18.67 3.75
CA ARG A 261 -3.46 -18.49 4.38
C ARG A 261 -2.42 -19.43 3.79
N ASP A 262 -2.73 -20.72 3.72
CA ASP A 262 -1.85 -21.72 3.09
C ASP A 262 -1.50 -21.31 1.65
N ARG A 263 -2.48 -20.79 0.91
CA ARG A 263 -2.25 -20.27 -0.44
C ARG A 263 -1.33 -19.05 -0.43
N ALA A 264 -1.55 -18.08 0.45
CA ALA A 264 -0.71 -16.88 0.56
C ALA A 264 0.75 -17.23 0.89
N ASP A 265 0.97 -18.17 1.81
CA ASP A 265 2.30 -18.68 2.16
C ASP A 265 2.99 -19.32 0.95
N ARG A 266 2.27 -20.14 0.19
CA ARG A 266 2.80 -20.73 -1.04
C ARG A 266 3.18 -19.70 -2.09
N PHE A 267 2.40 -18.63 -2.26
CA PHE A 267 2.77 -17.54 -3.17
C PHE A 267 4.03 -16.80 -2.69
N SER A 268 4.13 -16.56 -1.38
CA SER A 268 5.31 -15.96 -0.75
C SER A 268 6.58 -16.80 -0.98
N ASP A 269 6.50 -18.11 -0.76
CA ASP A 269 7.61 -19.06 -1.00
C ASP A 269 8.10 -19.02 -2.45
N VAL A 270 7.16 -19.13 -3.41
CA VAL A 270 7.47 -19.09 -4.84
C VAL A 270 8.12 -17.76 -5.22
N PHE A 271 7.59 -16.64 -4.71
CA PHE A 271 8.16 -15.33 -4.97
C PHE A 271 9.58 -15.21 -4.41
N CYS A 272 9.82 -15.65 -3.18
CA CYS A 272 11.16 -15.68 -2.57
C CYS A 272 12.16 -16.48 -3.42
N LEU A 273 11.75 -17.63 -3.95
CA LEU A 273 12.59 -18.44 -4.84
C LEU A 273 12.89 -17.71 -6.16
N VAL A 274 11.88 -17.08 -6.77
CA VAL A 274 12.04 -16.32 -8.01
C VAL A 274 12.98 -15.13 -7.81
N ASP A 275 12.80 -14.34 -6.74
CA ASP A 275 13.67 -13.20 -6.41
C ASP A 275 15.13 -13.65 -6.16
N GLN A 276 15.34 -14.73 -5.40
CA GLN A 276 16.66 -15.32 -5.19
C GLN A 276 17.33 -15.69 -6.52
N GLN A 277 16.58 -16.33 -7.43
CA GLN A 277 17.08 -16.70 -8.75
C GLN A 277 17.40 -15.47 -9.61
N HIS A 278 16.56 -14.44 -9.59
CA HIS A 278 16.81 -13.18 -10.28
C HIS A 278 18.08 -12.48 -9.78
N ARG A 279 18.30 -12.44 -8.46
CA ARG A 279 19.53 -11.90 -7.87
C ARG A 279 20.75 -12.71 -8.28
N GLN A 280 20.69 -14.04 -8.26
CA GLN A 280 21.78 -14.90 -8.71
C GLN A 280 22.11 -14.69 -10.18
N ILE A 281 21.11 -14.63 -11.07
CA ILE A 281 21.31 -14.36 -12.50
C ILE A 281 21.93 -12.97 -12.70
N SER A 282 21.47 -11.96 -11.95
CA SER A 282 22.00 -10.60 -12.03
C SER A 282 23.45 -10.53 -11.58
N LEU A 283 23.82 -11.24 -10.50
CA LEU A 283 25.21 -11.37 -10.05
C LEU A 283 26.07 -12.12 -11.08
N GLN A 284 25.57 -13.20 -11.67
CA GLN A 284 26.28 -13.95 -12.72
C GLN A 284 26.48 -13.12 -14.00
N ARG A 285 25.47 -12.33 -14.39
CA ARG A 285 25.56 -11.42 -15.54
C ARG A 285 26.50 -10.25 -15.25
N GLY A 286 26.38 -9.60 -14.09
CA GLY A 286 27.29 -8.53 -13.63
C GLY A 286 28.75 -9.00 -13.56
N GLY A 287 28.99 -10.24 -13.11
CA GLY A 287 30.31 -10.88 -13.14
C GLY A 287 30.83 -11.13 -14.57
N ARG A 288 29.96 -11.50 -15.51
CA ARG A 288 30.35 -11.67 -16.93
C ARG A 288 30.65 -10.35 -17.64
N TYR A 289 29.89 -9.27 -17.36
CA TYR A 289 30.17 -7.95 -17.92
C TYR A 289 31.42 -7.30 -17.29
N GLY A 290 31.65 -7.47 -15.98
CA GLY A 290 32.84 -7.00 -15.30
C GLY A 290 34.12 -7.74 -15.74
N ALA A 291 34.05 -9.06 -15.89
CA ALA A 291 35.17 -9.85 -16.42
C ALA A 291 35.46 -9.53 -17.89
N GLY A 292 34.44 -9.29 -18.71
CA GLY A 292 34.59 -8.87 -20.11
C GLY A 292 35.23 -7.48 -20.25
N GLN A 293 34.87 -6.52 -19.40
CA GLN A 293 35.50 -5.20 -19.38
C GLN A 293 36.94 -5.23 -18.86
N LEU A 294 37.24 -6.05 -17.84
CA LEU A 294 38.60 -6.24 -17.34
C LEU A 294 39.49 -6.99 -18.35
N ALA A 295 38.96 -8.00 -19.05
CA ALA A 295 39.66 -8.69 -20.12
C ALA A 295 39.92 -7.77 -21.32
N ALA A 296 38.95 -6.95 -21.72
CA ALA A 296 39.12 -5.97 -22.80
C ALA A 296 40.13 -4.85 -22.42
N ALA A 297 40.15 -4.42 -21.15
CA ALA A 297 41.13 -3.46 -20.65
C ALA A 297 42.55 -4.06 -20.57
N ALA A 298 42.68 -5.32 -20.18
CA ALA A 298 43.96 -6.04 -20.15
C ALA A 298 44.53 -6.26 -21.57
N VAL A 299 43.69 -6.64 -22.55
CA VAL A 299 44.10 -6.79 -23.95
C VAL A 299 44.49 -5.46 -24.59
N ARG A 300 43.85 -4.33 -24.22
CA ARG A 300 44.27 -2.99 -24.65
C ARG A 300 45.62 -2.55 -24.06
N ARG A 301 45.93 -2.91 -22.80
CA ARG A 301 47.23 -2.61 -22.17
C ARG A 301 48.39 -3.40 -22.79
N VAL A 302 48.18 -4.66 -23.18
CA VAL A 302 49.24 -5.48 -23.80
C VAL A 302 49.58 -5.03 -25.23
N LYS A 303 48.64 -4.42 -25.96
CA LYS A 303 48.91 -3.87 -27.31
C LYS A 303 49.63 -2.52 -27.33
N GLN A 304 49.69 -1.80 -26.20
CA GLN A 304 50.46 -0.55 -26.07
C GLN A 304 51.92 -0.77 -25.64
N ILE A 305 52.30 -1.99 -25.28
CA ILE A 305 53.67 -2.35 -24.91
C ILE A 305 54.21 -3.33 -25.96
N ARG A 306 54.51 -2.80 -27.15
CA ARG A 306 55.53 -3.38 -28.04
C ARG A 306 56.52 -2.28 -28.39
N PRO A 307 57.84 -2.48 -28.23
CA PRO A 307 58.81 -1.43 -28.43
C PRO A 307 59.03 -1.16 -29.92
N VAL A 308 59.11 0.12 -30.24
CA VAL A 308 59.86 0.60 -31.41
C VAL A 308 61.34 0.41 -31.10
N ARG A 309 61.99 -0.42 -31.93
CA ARG A 309 63.43 -0.55 -32.22
C ARG A 309 64.43 -0.32 -31.08
#